data_AF-R6P583-F1
#
_entry.id   AF-R6P583-F1
#
_cell.length_a   1.000
_cell.length_b   1.000
_cell.length_c   1.000
_cell.angle_alpha   90.00
_cell.angle_beta   90.00
_cell.angle_gamma   90.00
#
_symmetry.space_group_name_H-M   'P 1'
#
loop_
_entity.id
_entity.type
_entity.pdbx_description
1 polymer ?
#
loop_
_entity_poly.entity_id
_entity_poly.type
_entity_poly.pdbx_seq_one_letter_code
_entity_poly.pdbx_strand_id
1 'polypeptide(L)' 'MARKAEAVGSVGGAIAGAIAGAAKGSSIGIAVGGPVGAVVGTVPCAIVGGIIGFLGGNKVGSEIDRRK' A
#
# COMPACT_ATOMS: atom_id res chain seq x y z
N MET A 1 -22.93 -12.71 -6.02
CA MET A 1 -22.85 -11.29 -6.39
C MET A 1 -21.38 -10.90 -6.41
N ALA A 2 -20.96 -10.12 -7.40
CA ALA A 2 -19.55 -9.89 -7.65
C ALA A 2 -18.93 -9.06 -6.52
N ARG A 3 -17.93 -9.62 -5.81
CA ARG A 3 -17.06 -8.96 -4.82
C ARG A 3 -16.21 -7.84 -5.45
N LYS A 4 -16.82 -6.98 -6.26
CA LYS A 4 -16.17 -5.86 -6.93
C LYS A 4 -15.66 -4.84 -5.92
N ALA A 5 -16.38 -4.63 -4.82
CA ALA A 5 -15.95 -3.74 -3.74
C ALA A 5 -14.70 -4.28 -3.02
N GLU A 6 -14.64 -5.59 -2.74
CA GLU A 6 -13.45 -6.23 -2.15
C GLU A 6 -12.25 -6.16 -3.10
N ALA A 7 -12.45 -6.47 -4.38
CA ALA A 7 -11.38 -6.46 -5.38
C ALA A 7 -10.84 -5.03 -5.62
N VAL A 8 -11.73 -4.04 -5.76
CA VAL A 8 -11.35 -2.63 -5.92
C VAL A 8 -10.69 -2.09 -4.65
N GLY A 9 -11.23 -2.42 -3.47
CA GLY A 9 -10.66 -2.04 -2.18
C GLY A 9 -9.26 -2.63 -2.00
N SER A 10 -9.09 -3.93 -2.27
CA SER A 10 -7.80 -4.62 -2.19
C SER A 10 -6.76 -4.05 -3.15
N VAL A 11 -7.09 -3.91 -4.44
CA VAL A 11 -6.14 -3.45 -5.46
C VAL A 11 -5.84 -1.97 -5.26
N GLY A 12 -6.88 -1.14 -5.04
CA GLY A 12 -6.71 0.28 -4.79
C GLY A 12 -5.92 0.55 -3.51
N GLY A 13 -6.22 -0.20 -2.44
CA GLY A 13 -5.48 -0.15 -1.19
C GLY A 13 -4.03 -0.59 -1.36
N ALA A 14 -3.76 -1.68 -2.07
CA ALA A 14 -2.40 -2.15 -2.34
C ALA A 14 -1.58 -1.12 -3.10
N ILE A 15 -2.13 -0.54 -4.16
CA ILE A 15 -1.44 0.46 -4.97
C ILE A 15 -1.21 1.73 -4.15
N ALA A 16 -2.24 2.26 -3.49
CA ALA A 16 -2.13 3.47 -2.68
C ALA A 16 -1.13 3.29 -1.52
N GLY A 17 -1.19 2.14 -0.84
CA GLY A 17 -0.28 1.78 0.22
C GLY A 17 1.15 1.63 -0.27
N ALA A 18 1.36 0.99 -1.42
CA ALA A 18 2.69 0.85 -2.00
C ALA A 18 3.30 2.18 -2.42
N ILE A 19 2.52 3.08 -3.03
CA ILE A 19 2.97 4.42 -3.42
C ILE A 19 3.28 5.27 -2.18
N ALA A 20 2.40 5.28 -1.17
CA ALA A 20 2.61 6.02 0.06
C ALA A 20 3.84 5.51 0.83
N GLY A 21 3.98 4.18 0.90
CA GLY A 21 5.15 3.52 1.47
C GLY A 21 6.43 3.85 0.72
N ALA A 22 6.43 3.74 -0.61
CA ALA A 22 7.56 4.11 -1.46
C ALA A 22 7.99 5.57 -1.25
N ALA A 23 7.04 6.51 -1.25
CA ALA A 23 7.33 7.93 -1.06
C ALA A 23 7.96 8.23 0.30
N LYS A 24 7.40 7.67 1.38
CA LYS A 24 7.98 7.79 2.74
C LYS A 24 9.34 7.11 2.85
N GLY A 25 9.48 5.91 2.30
CA GLY A 25 10.73 5.15 2.30
C GLY A 25 11.85 5.85 1.55
N SER A 26 11.54 6.45 0.39
CA SER A 26 12.49 7.23 -0.41
C SER A 26 12.96 8.49 0.34
N SER A 27 12.01 9.19 0.99
CA SER A 27 12.29 10.41 1.75
C SER A 27 13.21 10.16 2.95
N ILE A 28 12.97 9.07 3.69
CA ILE A 28 13.81 8.67 4.82
C ILE A 28 15.15 8.13 4.31
N GLY A 29 15.11 7.31 3.27
CA GLY A 29 16.29 6.72 2.66
C GLY A 29 17.27 7.75 2.11
N ILE A 30 16.78 8.81 1.45
CA ILE A 30 17.63 9.87 0.92
C ILE A 30 18.25 10.72 2.03
N ALA A 31 17.50 10.95 3.11
CA ALA A 31 17.98 11.70 4.26
C ALA A 31 19.10 10.97 5.03
N VAL A 32 19.06 9.63 5.06
CA VAL A 32 20.00 8.80 5.85
C VAL A 32 21.18 8.30 5.02
N GLY A 33 20.98 7.99 3.73
CA GLY A 33 21.98 7.30 2.91
C GLY A 33 22.13 7.84 1.49
N GLY A 34 21.63 9.05 1.21
CA GLY A 34 21.69 9.64 -0.12
C GLY A 34 20.93 8.80 -1.17
N PRO A 35 21.33 8.84 -2.45
CA PRO A 35 20.61 8.16 -3.54
C PRO A 35 20.46 6.65 -3.33
N VAL A 36 21.47 6.00 -2.75
CA VAL A 36 21.45 4.56 -2.47
C VAL A 36 20.51 4.23 -1.31
N GLY A 37 20.54 5.05 -0.26
CA GLY A 37 19.59 4.95 0.85
C GLY A 37 18.14 5.12 0.38
N ALA A 38 17.88 6.01 -0.59
CA ALA A 38 16.55 6.21 -1.15
C ALA A 38 15.99 4.93 -1.80
N VAL A 39 16.79 4.22 -2.58
CA VAL A 39 16.38 2.95 -3.22
C VAL A 39 16.15 1.87 -2.16
N VAL A 40 17.06 1.75 -1.20
CA VAL A 40 16.97 0.78 -0.10
C VAL A 40 15.78 1.05 0.82
N GLY A 41 15.43 2.32 1.05
CA GLY A 41 14.26 2.70 1.86
C GLY A 41 12.95 2.53 1.10
N THR A 42 12.94 2.78 -0.22
CA THR A 42 11.74 2.72 -1.06
C THR A 42 11.17 1.31 -1.17
N VAL A 43 11.99 0.31 -1.50
CA VAL A 43 11.53 -1.05 -1.77
C VAL A 43 10.82 -1.70 -0.58
N PRO A 44 11.40 -1.80 0.63
CA PRO A 44 10.74 -2.41 1.78
C PRO A 44 9.52 -1.59 2.22
N CYS A 45 9.58 -0.26 2.15
CA CYS A 45 8.46 0.58 2.57
C CYS A 45 7.29 0.48 1.58
N ALA A 46 7.54 0.34 0.28
CA ALA A 46 6.53 0.05 -0.73
C ALA A 46 5.87 -1.32 -0.54
N ILE A 47 6.66 -2.36 -0.24
CA ILE A 47 6.12 -3.69 0.02
C ILE A 47 5.23 -3.68 1.28
N VAL A 48 5.73 -3.11 2.38
CA VAL A 48 4.99 -3.02 3.65
C VAL A 48 3.73 -2.18 3.47
N GLY A 49 3.85 -1.01 2.86
CA GLY A 49 2.71 -0.14 2.57
C GLY A 49 1.67 -0.82 1.68
N GLY A 50 2.11 -1.55 0.64
CA GLY A 50 1.24 -2.29 -0.24
C GLY A 50 0.49 -3.43 0.45
N ILE A 51 1.16 -4.19 1.32
CA ILE A 51 0.52 -5.25 2.12
C ILE A 51 -0.52 -4.66 3.08
N ILE A 52 -0.16 -3.59 3.80
CA ILE A 52 -1.08 -2.93 4.75
C ILE A 52 -2.30 -2.37 4.01
N GLY A 53 -2.06 -1.70 2.88
CA GLY A 53 -3.11 -1.15 2.04
C GLY A 53 -4.00 -2.23 1.43
N PHE A 54 -3.42 -3.35 0.97
CA PHE A 54 -4.17 -4.51 0.47
C PHE A 54 -5.07 -5.10 1.55
N LEU A 55 -4.53 -5.40 2.74
CA LEU A 55 -5.31 -5.97 3.83
C LEU A 55 -6.39 -5.01 4.35
N GLY A 56 -6.06 -3.72 4.49
CA GLY A 56 -7.01 -2.70 4.91
C GLY A 56 -8.12 -2.51 3.89
N GLY A 57 -7.76 -2.40 2.61
CA GLY A 57 -8.69 -2.24 1.51
C GLY A 57 -9.58 -3.47 1.28
N ASN A 58 -9.04 -4.68 1.44
CA ASN A 58 -9.82 -5.91 1.38
C ASN A 58 -10.84 -5.96 2.51
N LYS A 59 -10.44 -5.65 3.75
CA LYS A 59 -11.33 -5.68 4.91
C LYS A 59 -12.46 -4.66 4.79
N VAL A 60 -12.16 -3.44 4.34
CA VAL A 60 -13.15 -2.39 4.09
C VAL A 60 -14.08 -2.78 2.93
N GLY A 61 -13.53 -3.30 1.84
CA GLY A 61 -14.33 -3.78 0.71
C GLY A 61 -15.26 -4.93 1.08
N SER A 62 -14.81 -5.85 1.95
CA SER A 62 -15.59 -6.97 2.48
C SER A 62 -16.77 -6.50 3.32
N GLU A 63 -16.52 -5.53 4.20
CA GLU A 63 -17.57 -4.95 5.03
C GLU A 63 -18.61 -4.22 4.17
N ILE A 64 -18.18 -3.50 3.12
CA ILE A 64 -19.10 -2.83 2.19
C ILE A 64 -19.93 -3.84 1.39
N ASP A 65 -19.33 -4.93 0.93
CA ASP A 65 -20.02 -6.02 0.22
C ASP A 65 -21.05 -6.71 1.13
N ARG A 66 -20.70 -6.94 2.40
CA ARG A 66 -21.58 -7.55 3.41
C ARG A 66 -22.77 -6.66 3.81
N ARG A 67 -22.65 -5.35 3.60
CA ARG A 67 -23.70 -4.35 3.90
C ARG A 67 -24.63 -4.06 2.71
N LYS A 68 -24.38 -4.67 1.54
CA LYS A 68 -25.18 -4.56 0.32
C LYS A 68 -26.05 -5.78 0.08
#